data_AF-A0A927YKC0-F1
#
_entry.id   AF-A0A927YKC0-F1
#
_cell.length_a   1.000
_cell.length_b   1.000
_cell.length_c   1.000
_cell.angle_alpha   90.00
_cell.angle_beta   90.00
_cell.angle_gamma   90.00
#
_symmetry.space_group_name_H-M   'P 1'
#
loop_
_entity.id
_entity.type
_entity.pdbx_description
1 polymer ?
#
loop_
_entity_poly.entity_id
_entity_poly.type
_entity_poly.pdbx_seq_one_letter_code
_entity_poly.pdbx_strand_id
1 'polypeptide(L)'
;MKPEITLIPYYPDVKTTLPWYQDITLVKQIDNKEEPYDEELLNRMYNYLNTRGALFYIGYNGKPVGDICIQDSHEVSIVICKEYQNLHIGRRAMELLKKVAIERGHDRMTAQIYSFNDQSRKMFTHFGFQQVTEEFFTYPLKDYSDVKIETEDVILKKAKQEDCFDIWQNLWRHPESTKYMLWKPSFTEEEAKERIERTIKFQAKEKYALFAYEKKSGKAMGFANMQEIGRGTYSEQGIALGPDFVGKGYGKQILNALVETAFADGGQEFWSMCRVQNIASHKVQMACGFTTDHYGEEETDSRTGEKFIREYNVRRKPE
;
A
#
# COMPACT_ATOMS: atom_id res chain seq x y z
N MET A 1 7.75 0.20 -39.15
CA MET A 1 7.29 -0.74 -38.10
C MET A 1 7.58 -0.13 -36.74
N LYS A 2 6.71 -0.33 -35.74
CA LYS A 2 7.07 0.04 -34.36
C LYS A 2 8.21 -0.86 -33.90
N PRO A 3 9.22 -0.33 -33.17
CA PRO A 3 10.30 -1.14 -32.63
C PRO A 3 9.76 -2.28 -31.76
N GLU A 4 10.37 -3.45 -31.84
CA GLU A 4 10.02 -4.59 -30.99
C GLU A 4 10.54 -4.38 -29.57
N ILE A 5 9.71 -4.71 -28.57
CA ILE A 5 10.10 -4.68 -27.15
C ILE A 5 9.92 -6.10 -26.59
N THR A 6 10.97 -6.62 -25.97
CA THR A 6 10.99 -7.95 -25.37
C THR A 6 11.57 -7.90 -23.95
N LEU A 7 11.21 -8.88 -23.12
CA LEU A 7 11.92 -9.16 -21.88
C LEU A 7 12.92 -10.28 -22.16
N ILE A 8 14.21 -9.98 -22.05
CA ILE A 8 15.30 -10.94 -22.23
C ILE A 8 15.67 -11.45 -20.82
N PRO A 9 15.67 -12.77 -20.57
CA PRO A 9 16.11 -13.31 -19.29
C PRO A 9 17.49 -12.78 -18.90
N TYR A 10 17.65 -12.41 -17.63
CA TYR A 10 18.92 -11.86 -17.16
C TYR A 10 20.08 -12.85 -17.33
N TYR A 11 21.24 -12.31 -17.73
CA TYR A 11 22.54 -12.96 -17.73
C TYR A 11 23.60 -11.90 -17.39
N PRO A 12 24.71 -12.21 -16.70
CA PRO A 12 25.73 -11.21 -16.39
C PRO A 12 26.37 -10.62 -17.65
N ASP A 13 26.28 -9.29 -17.84
CA ASP A 13 26.89 -8.55 -18.96
C ASP A 13 27.35 -7.15 -18.52
N VAL A 14 28.35 -7.13 -17.63
CA VAL A 14 28.92 -5.88 -17.07
C VAL A 14 29.34 -4.91 -18.16
N LYS A 15 29.90 -5.41 -19.27
CA LYS A 15 30.39 -4.57 -20.38
C LYS A 15 29.26 -3.74 -21.00
N THR A 16 28.06 -4.32 -21.12
CA THR A 16 26.89 -3.61 -21.65
C THR A 16 26.19 -2.77 -20.59
N THR A 17 26.09 -3.27 -19.36
CA THR A 17 25.25 -2.65 -18.32
C THR A 17 25.94 -1.57 -17.51
N LEU A 18 27.23 -1.73 -17.17
CA LEU A 18 27.96 -0.75 -16.36
C LEU A 18 27.93 0.67 -16.97
N PRO A 19 28.06 0.86 -18.31
CA PRO A 19 27.90 2.17 -18.94
C PRO A 19 26.56 2.86 -18.64
N TRP A 20 25.47 2.13 -18.42
CA TRP A 20 24.17 2.73 -18.11
C TRP A 20 24.20 3.44 -16.76
N TYR A 21 24.89 2.86 -15.78
CA TYR A 21 25.04 3.36 -14.41
C TYR A 21 26.24 4.29 -14.22
N GLN A 22 26.91 4.68 -15.31
CA GLN A 22 27.87 5.80 -15.29
C GLN A 22 27.19 7.17 -15.41
N ASP A 23 25.90 7.19 -15.77
CA ASP A 23 25.13 8.43 -15.77
C ASP A 23 24.62 8.74 -14.36
N ILE A 24 25.21 9.77 -13.73
CA ILE A 24 24.87 10.21 -12.38
C ILE A 24 23.41 10.67 -12.26
N THR A 25 22.82 11.22 -13.33
CA THR A 25 21.40 11.61 -13.31
C THR A 25 20.51 10.38 -13.19
N LEU A 26 20.85 9.31 -13.93
CA LEU A 26 20.14 8.03 -13.84
C LEU A 26 20.34 7.37 -12.47
N VAL A 27 21.57 7.36 -11.94
CA VAL A 27 21.84 6.80 -10.61
C VAL A 27 21.09 7.57 -9.52
N LYS A 28 21.06 8.91 -9.59
CA LYS A 28 20.29 9.73 -8.66
C LYS A 28 18.80 9.39 -8.69
N GLN A 29 18.24 9.09 -9.86
CA GLN A 29 16.83 8.70 -10.00
C GLN A 29 16.48 7.35 -9.36
N ILE A 30 17.46 6.45 -9.23
CA ILE A 30 17.26 5.06 -8.76
C ILE A 30 17.63 4.91 -7.29
N ASP A 31 18.75 5.53 -6.89
CA ASP A 31 19.41 5.33 -5.59
C ASP A 31 19.57 6.61 -4.77
N ASN A 32 19.20 7.78 -5.33
CA ASN A 32 19.46 9.11 -4.75
C ASN A 32 20.95 9.31 -4.37
N LYS A 33 21.86 8.78 -5.20
CA LYS A 33 23.31 8.97 -5.08
C LYS A 33 23.83 9.90 -6.15
N GLU A 34 24.94 10.58 -5.85
CA GLU A 34 25.63 11.48 -6.78
C GLU A 34 26.94 10.89 -7.33
N GLU A 35 27.14 9.59 -7.12
CA GLU A 35 28.31 8.84 -7.59
C GLU A 35 27.86 7.71 -8.53
N PRO A 36 28.60 7.45 -9.62
CA PRO A 36 28.29 6.34 -10.52
C PRO A 36 28.52 4.99 -9.84
N TYR A 37 27.96 3.94 -10.40
CA TYR A 37 28.25 2.59 -9.91
C TYR A 37 29.66 2.17 -10.34
N ASP A 38 30.35 1.46 -9.44
CA ASP A 38 31.44 0.58 -9.83
C ASP A 38 30.91 -0.81 -10.18
N GLU A 39 31.79 -1.66 -10.70
CA GLU A 39 31.45 -3.03 -11.07
C GLU A 39 30.99 -3.87 -9.85
N GLU A 40 31.57 -3.65 -8.68
CA GLU A 40 31.22 -4.40 -7.46
C GLU A 40 29.79 -4.09 -7.01
N LEU A 41 29.41 -2.82 -6.97
CA LEU A 41 28.07 -2.37 -6.64
C LEU A 41 27.05 -2.87 -7.67
N LEU A 42 27.37 -2.78 -8.96
CA LEU A 42 26.51 -3.28 -10.03
C LEU A 42 26.25 -4.79 -9.89
N ASN A 43 27.31 -5.57 -9.65
CA ASN A 43 27.21 -7.02 -9.47
C ASN A 43 26.42 -7.36 -8.20
N ARG A 44 26.59 -6.62 -7.10
CA ARG A 44 25.76 -6.79 -5.90
C ARG A 44 24.29 -6.52 -6.17
N MET A 45 23.97 -5.43 -6.87
CA MET A 45 22.60 -5.06 -7.22
C MET A 45 21.95 -6.16 -8.06
N TYR A 46 22.59 -6.58 -9.16
CA TYR A 46 22.01 -7.64 -10.00
C TYR A 46 21.91 -8.98 -9.29
N ASN A 47 22.88 -9.37 -8.45
CA ASN A 47 22.77 -10.59 -7.64
C ASN A 47 21.58 -10.52 -6.68
N TYR A 48 21.38 -9.37 -6.03
CA TYR A 48 20.22 -9.15 -5.15
C TYR A 48 18.90 -9.28 -5.93
N LEU A 49 18.77 -8.59 -7.06
CA LEU A 49 17.55 -8.61 -7.88
C LEU A 49 17.27 -9.99 -8.49
N ASN A 50 18.30 -10.71 -8.94
CA ASN A 50 18.17 -12.01 -9.59
C ASN A 50 17.84 -13.14 -8.60
N THR A 51 18.22 -13.00 -7.32
CA THR A 51 17.97 -14.02 -6.29
C THR A 51 16.63 -13.88 -5.57
N ARG A 52 15.93 -12.74 -5.75
CA ARG A 52 14.73 -12.35 -4.97
C ARG A 52 13.55 -11.93 -5.86
N GLY A 53 13.49 -12.44 -7.08
CA GLY A 53 12.45 -12.06 -8.01
C GLY A 53 12.68 -12.57 -9.42
N ALA A 54 12.08 -11.87 -10.39
CA ALA A 54 12.30 -12.07 -11.81
C ALA A 54 12.94 -10.82 -12.42
N LEU A 55 14.18 -10.97 -12.87
CA LEU A 55 14.98 -9.91 -13.47
C LEU A 55 15.13 -10.14 -14.98
N PHE A 56 14.98 -9.08 -15.76
CA PHE A 56 15.09 -9.10 -17.21
C PHE A 56 15.85 -7.90 -17.71
N TYR A 57 16.51 -8.06 -18.86
CA TYR A 57 16.85 -6.92 -19.70
C TYR A 57 15.66 -6.52 -20.57
N ILE A 58 15.50 -5.23 -20.79
CA ILE A 58 14.56 -4.67 -21.77
C ILE A 58 15.24 -4.69 -23.13
N GLY A 59 14.79 -5.58 -24.01
CA GLY A 59 15.24 -5.65 -25.39
C GLY A 59 14.51 -4.64 -26.28
N TYR A 60 15.24 -3.83 -27.03
CA TYR A 60 14.74 -2.96 -28.09
C TYR A 60 15.31 -3.43 -29.43
N ASN A 61 14.48 -4.06 -30.27
CA ASN A 61 14.91 -4.80 -31.47
C ASN A 61 16.04 -5.80 -31.15
N GLY A 62 15.91 -6.55 -30.04
CA GLY A 62 16.89 -7.55 -29.59
C GLY A 62 18.12 -6.99 -28.85
N LYS A 63 18.34 -5.68 -28.82
CA LYS A 63 19.44 -5.05 -28.07
C LYS A 63 19.01 -4.71 -26.64
N PRO A 64 19.74 -5.09 -25.59
CA PRO A 64 19.51 -4.62 -24.22
C PRO A 64 19.67 -3.09 -24.12
N VAL A 65 18.66 -2.41 -23.58
CA VAL A 65 18.65 -0.93 -23.42
C VAL A 65 18.24 -0.49 -22.01
N GLY A 66 18.20 -1.42 -21.07
CA GLY A 66 17.75 -1.21 -19.71
C GLY A 66 17.44 -2.55 -19.05
N ASP A 67 17.04 -2.48 -17.79
CA ASP A 67 16.64 -3.61 -16.98
C ASP A 67 15.34 -3.33 -16.24
N ILE A 68 14.64 -4.40 -15.94
CA ILE A 68 13.35 -4.37 -15.27
C ILE A 68 13.21 -5.62 -14.42
N CYS A 69 12.69 -5.47 -13.21
CA CYS A 69 12.44 -6.58 -12.32
C CYS A 69 11.11 -6.45 -11.59
N ILE A 70 10.61 -7.59 -11.13
CA ILE A 70 9.63 -7.68 -10.06
C ILE A 70 10.21 -8.58 -8.97
N GLN A 71 10.27 -8.05 -7.74
CA GLN A 71 10.74 -8.77 -6.57
C GLN A 71 9.60 -9.59 -5.95
N ASP A 72 9.95 -10.61 -5.16
CA ASP A 72 8.98 -11.44 -4.43
C ASP A 72 8.12 -10.60 -3.46
N SER A 73 8.63 -9.44 -3.03
CA SER A 73 7.91 -8.42 -2.24
C SER A 73 6.88 -7.60 -3.05
N HIS A 74 6.62 -7.96 -4.30
CA HIS A 74 5.78 -7.23 -5.27
C HIS A 74 6.41 -5.95 -5.84
N GLU A 75 7.60 -5.55 -5.36
CA GLU A 75 8.23 -4.33 -5.81
C GLU A 75 8.77 -4.44 -7.24
N VAL A 76 8.48 -3.43 -8.05
CA VAL A 76 8.98 -3.27 -9.41
C VAL A 76 10.08 -2.22 -9.43
N SER A 77 11.17 -2.54 -10.12
CA SER A 77 12.22 -1.57 -10.45
C SER A 77 12.46 -1.60 -11.96
N ILE A 78 12.72 -0.43 -12.54
CA ILE A 78 12.93 -0.27 -13.98
C ILE A 78 13.97 0.80 -14.25
N VAL A 79 14.91 0.48 -15.13
CA VAL A 79 15.96 1.37 -15.61
C VAL A 79 15.95 1.35 -17.13
N ILE A 80 16.06 2.53 -17.74
CA ILE A 80 16.26 2.67 -19.19
C ILE A 80 17.48 3.55 -19.39
N CYS A 81 18.46 3.06 -20.13
CA CYS A 81 19.66 3.83 -20.42
C CYS A 81 19.31 5.11 -21.19
N LYS A 82 20.06 6.18 -20.93
CA LYS A 82 19.70 7.56 -21.29
C LYS A 82 19.30 7.76 -22.74
N GLU A 83 20.02 7.13 -23.68
CA GLU A 83 19.77 7.24 -25.12
C GLU A 83 18.38 6.72 -25.55
N TYR A 84 17.75 5.88 -24.72
CA TYR A 84 16.48 5.21 -25.02
C TYR A 84 15.32 5.70 -24.12
N GLN A 85 15.57 6.71 -23.29
CA GLN A 85 14.52 7.33 -22.48
C GLN A 85 13.55 8.15 -23.34
N ASN A 86 12.35 8.38 -22.82
CA ASN A 86 11.28 9.16 -23.47
C ASN A 86 10.78 8.59 -24.83
N LEU A 87 11.13 7.34 -25.17
CA LEU A 87 10.63 6.62 -26.35
C LEU A 87 9.46 5.67 -26.05
N HIS A 88 8.77 5.87 -24.92
CA HIS A 88 7.69 5.00 -24.41
C HIS A 88 8.10 3.53 -24.18
N ILE A 89 9.39 3.22 -24.11
CA ILE A 89 9.92 1.88 -23.88
C ILE A 89 9.48 1.34 -22.52
N GLY A 90 9.60 2.15 -21.45
CA GLY A 90 9.28 1.72 -20.09
C GLY A 90 7.85 1.22 -19.92
N ARG A 91 6.88 1.93 -20.49
CA ARG A 91 5.47 1.51 -20.43
C ARG A 91 5.25 0.18 -21.15
N ARG A 92 5.89 -0.01 -22.30
CA ARG A 92 5.76 -1.25 -23.07
C ARG A 92 6.44 -2.42 -22.36
N ALA A 93 7.56 -2.18 -21.68
CA ALA A 93 8.21 -3.17 -20.84
C ALA A 93 7.35 -3.53 -19.60
N MET A 94 6.72 -2.54 -18.97
CA MET A 94 5.78 -2.74 -17.85
C MET A 94 4.57 -3.62 -18.24
N GLU A 95 4.04 -3.50 -19.45
CA GLU A 95 2.97 -4.40 -19.93
C GLU A 95 3.42 -5.86 -20.03
N LEU A 96 4.68 -6.10 -20.38
CA LEU A 96 5.25 -7.45 -20.39
C LEU A 96 5.51 -7.94 -18.96
N LEU A 97 6.08 -7.09 -18.10
CA LEU A 97 6.34 -7.43 -16.70
C LEU A 97 5.05 -7.74 -15.95
N LYS A 98 3.96 -7.02 -16.23
CA LYS A 98 2.64 -7.29 -15.66
C LYS A 98 2.17 -8.72 -15.93
N LYS A 99 2.42 -9.26 -17.13
CA LYS A 99 2.09 -10.65 -17.46
C LYS A 99 2.92 -11.62 -16.62
N VAL A 100 4.22 -11.37 -16.52
CA VAL A 100 5.12 -12.15 -15.65
C VAL A 100 4.67 -12.11 -14.19
N ALA A 101 4.27 -10.94 -13.69
CA ALA A 101 3.78 -10.76 -12.33
C ALA A 101 2.52 -11.61 -12.06
N ILE A 102 1.57 -11.61 -13.00
CA ILE A 102 0.35 -12.42 -12.91
C ILE A 102 0.68 -13.92 -12.94
N GLU A 103 1.53 -14.35 -13.87
CA GLU A 103 1.96 -15.75 -14.02
C GLU A 103 2.70 -16.27 -12.77
N ARG A 104 3.45 -15.40 -12.09
CA ARG A 104 4.14 -15.69 -10.83
C ARG A 104 3.23 -15.56 -9.60
N GLY A 105 1.95 -15.25 -9.78
CA GLY A 105 0.94 -15.26 -8.72
C GLY A 105 0.85 -13.98 -7.90
N HIS A 106 1.59 -12.93 -8.23
CA HIS A 106 1.48 -11.64 -7.54
C HIS A 106 0.04 -11.11 -7.62
N ASP A 107 -0.45 -10.55 -6.52
CA ASP A 107 -1.77 -9.91 -6.45
C ASP A 107 -1.72 -8.40 -6.73
N ARG A 108 -0.53 -7.81 -6.65
CA ARG A 108 -0.22 -6.41 -6.93
C ARG A 108 1.22 -6.23 -7.40
N MET A 109 1.52 -5.04 -7.90
CA MET A 109 2.87 -4.50 -8.07
C MET A 109 3.01 -3.23 -7.23
N THR A 110 4.16 -3.01 -6.61
CA THR A 110 4.47 -1.79 -5.85
C THR A 110 5.69 -1.10 -6.44
N ALA A 111 5.87 0.18 -6.15
CA ALA A 111 7.06 0.92 -6.55
C ALA A 111 7.40 2.01 -5.53
N GLN A 112 8.66 2.06 -5.12
CA GLN A 112 9.23 3.20 -4.40
C GLN A 112 9.86 4.15 -5.41
N ILE A 113 9.35 5.38 -5.52
CA ILE A 113 9.78 6.37 -6.50
C ILE A 113 10.03 7.68 -5.77
N TYR A 114 11.28 8.16 -5.83
CA TYR A 114 11.65 9.42 -5.19
C TYR A 114 10.77 10.58 -5.64
N SER A 115 10.46 11.48 -4.70
CA SER A 115 9.55 12.62 -4.91
C SER A 115 10.02 13.52 -6.05
N PHE A 116 11.33 13.67 -6.23
CA PHE A 116 11.98 14.45 -7.30
C PHE A 116 12.01 13.74 -8.66
N ASN A 117 11.75 12.43 -8.75
CA ASN A 117 11.82 11.66 -10.00
C ASN A 117 10.49 11.75 -10.78
N ASP A 118 10.16 12.97 -11.24
CA ASP A 118 8.93 13.27 -11.97
C ASP A 118 8.73 12.41 -13.23
N GLN A 119 9.81 12.04 -13.90
CA GLN A 119 9.76 11.21 -15.11
C GLN A 119 9.18 9.82 -14.80
N SER A 120 9.69 9.17 -13.74
CA SER A 120 9.19 7.85 -13.32
C SER A 120 7.80 7.96 -12.72
N ARG A 121 7.55 8.97 -11.86
CA ARG A 121 6.20 9.21 -11.30
C ARG A 121 5.14 9.33 -12.40
N LYS A 122 5.41 10.12 -13.46
CA LYS A 122 4.50 10.25 -14.61
C LYS A 122 4.32 8.93 -15.37
N MET A 123 5.39 8.15 -15.54
CA MET A 123 5.35 6.86 -16.23
C MET A 123 4.45 5.85 -15.49
N PHE A 124 4.69 5.65 -14.19
CA PHE A 124 3.93 4.73 -13.33
C PHE A 124 2.47 5.17 -13.18
N THR A 125 2.20 6.45 -12.91
CA THR A 125 0.83 6.97 -12.81
C THR A 125 0.06 6.79 -14.12
N HIS A 126 0.69 7.04 -15.27
CA HIS A 126 0.02 6.82 -16.57
C HIS A 126 -0.23 5.33 -16.84
N PHE A 127 0.66 4.44 -16.40
CA PHE A 127 0.41 2.99 -16.47
C PHE A 127 -0.78 2.57 -15.60
N GLY A 128 -1.09 3.35 -14.56
CA GLY A 128 -2.25 3.19 -13.69
C GLY A 128 -1.90 2.90 -12.24
N PHE A 129 -0.63 3.05 -11.84
CA PHE A 129 -0.26 2.98 -10.43
C PHE A 129 -0.94 4.11 -9.66
N GLN A 130 -1.41 3.78 -8.47
CA GLN A 130 -2.03 4.69 -7.53
C GLN A 130 -0.99 5.10 -6.49
N GLN A 131 -0.88 6.40 -6.24
CA GLN A 131 -0.01 6.92 -5.21
C GLN A 131 -0.62 6.67 -3.83
N VAL A 132 0.14 6.05 -2.92
CA VAL A 132 -0.28 5.74 -1.55
C VAL A 132 0.32 6.74 -0.56
N THR A 133 1.64 6.91 -0.63
CA THR A 133 2.37 7.95 0.11
C THR A 133 3.17 8.82 -0.87
N GLU A 134 3.96 9.76 -0.37
CA GLU A 134 4.74 10.66 -1.24
C GLU A 134 5.60 9.90 -2.27
N GLU A 135 6.18 8.79 -1.86
CA GLU A 135 7.13 8.03 -2.67
C GLU A 135 6.72 6.56 -2.88
N PHE A 136 5.57 6.12 -2.36
CA PHE A 136 5.09 4.75 -2.52
C PHE A 136 3.86 4.67 -3.42
N PHE A 137 3.90 3.74 -4.38
CA PHE A 137 2.88 3.54 -5.38
C PHE A 137 2.47 2.07 -5.45
N THR A 138 1.21 1.80 -5.77
CA THR A 138 0.66 0.44 -5.89
C THR A 138 -0.19 0.26 -7.15
N TYR A 139 -0.22 -0.95 -7.68
CA TYR A 139 -1.03 -1.35 -8.82
C TYR A 139 -1.66 -2.71 -8.57
N PRO A 140 -2.99 -2.82 -8.43
CA PRO A 140 -3.66 -4.11 -8.24
C PRO A 140 -3.59 -4.97 -9.51
N LEU A 141 -3.27 -6.25 -9.36
CA LEU A 141 -3.28 -7.26 -10.43
C LEU A 141 -4.49 -8.20 -10.36
N LYS A 142 -5.21 -8.21 -9.24
CA LYS A 142 -6.39 -9.04 -9.00
C LYS A 142 -7.54 -8.20 -8.44
N ASP A 143 -8.74 -8.77 -8.54
CA ASP A 143 -9.92 -8.26 -7.87
C ASP A 143 -9.86 -8.58 -6.36
N TYR A 144 -10.25 -7.63 -5.52
CA TYR A 144 -10.21 -7.76 -4.05
C TYR A 144 -11.59 -8.04 -3.42
N SER A 145 -12.61 -8.33 -4.21
CA SER A 145 -13.99 -8.58 -3.76
C SER A 145 -14.11 -9.70 -2.74
N ASP A 146 -13.27 -10.74 -2.87
CA ASP A 146 -13.25 -11.91 -1.99
C ASP A 146 -12.33 -11.76 -0.77
N VAL A 147 -11.65 -10.62 -0.60
CA VAL A 147 -10.78 -10.39 0.56
C VAL A 147 -11.60 -10.47 1.84
N LYS A 148 -11.17 -11.38 2.72
CA LYS A 148 -11.81 -11.67 3.99
C LYS A 148 -10.75 -11.96 5.06
N ILE A 149 -10.94 -11.39 6.24
CA ILE A 149 -10.15 -11.70 7.44
C ILE A 149 -11.14 -12.14 8.52
N GLU A 150 -10.87 -13.26 9.19
CA GLU A 150 -11.74 -13.78 10.24
C GLU A 150 -11.03 -13.85 11.58
N THR A 151 -11.75 -13.52 12.64
CA THR A 151 -11.34 -13.72 14.03
C THR A 151 -12.34 -14.63 14.74
N GLU A 152 -12.24 -14.78 16.06
CA GLU A 152 -13.21 -15.52 16.86
C GLU A 152 -14.64 -15.00 16.67
N ASP A 153 -14.85 -13.69 16.81
CA ASP A 153 -16.19 -13.07 16.79
C ASP A 153 -16.42 -12.08 15.64
N VAL A 154 -15.39 -11.76 14.85
CA VAL A 154 -15.44 -10.71 13.82
C VAL A 154 -15.12 -11.28 12.44
N ILE A 155 -15.81 -10.78 11.42
CA ILE A 155 -15.45 -10.95 10.02
C ILE A 155 -15.15 -9.58 9.44
N LEU A 156 -13.99 -9.41 8.81
CA LEU A 156 -13.69 -8.27 7.96
C LEU A 156 -13.88 -8.68 6.50
N LYS A 157 -14.70 -7.96 5.73
CA LYS A 157 -14.92 -8.22 4.30
C LYS A 157 -15.44 -6.97 3.58
N LYS A 158 -15.55 -7.03 2.26
CA LYS A 158 -16.12 -5.95 1.45
C LYS A 158 -17.58 -5.68 1.81
N ALA A 159 -17.92 -4.39 1.86
CA ALA A 159 -19.24 -3.87 2.09
C ALA A 159 -20.15 -4.16 0.91
N LYS A 160 -21.44 -4.31 1.19
CA LYS A 160 -22.51 -4.45 0.21
C LYS A 160 -23.57 -3.38 0.43
N GLN A 161 -24.43 -3.19 -0.57
CA GLN A 161 -25.48 -2.18 -0.48
C GLN A 161 -26.47 -2.47 0.65
N GLU A 162 -26.70 -3.76 0.94
CA GLU A 162 -27.60 -4.22 2.00
C GLU A 162 -27.09 -3.85 3.41
N ASP A 163 -25.78 -3.60 3.55
CA ASP A 163 -25.18 -3.23 4.84
C ASP A 163 -25.48 -1.78 5.23
N CYS A 164 -26.04 -0.98 4.32
CA CYS A 164 -26.27 0.46 4.50
C CYS A 164 -27.05 0.76 5.78
N PHE A 165 -28.11 0.01 6.05
CA PHE A 165 -28.94 0.24 7.25
C PHE A 165 -28.17 -0.10 8.52
N ASP A 166 -27.52 -1.27 8.57
CA ASP A 166 -26.77 -1.72 9.74
C ASP A 166 -25.61 -0.76 10.06
N ILE A 167 -24.77 -0.42 9.07
CA ILE A 167 -23.62 0.45 9.33
C ILE A 167 -24.04 1.88 9.66
N TRP A 168 -25.15 2.37 9.09
CA TRP A 168 -25.71 3.67 9.45
C TRP A 168 -26.21 3.67 10.88
N GLN A 169 -27.05 2.70 11.23
CA GLN A 169 -27.66 2.56 12.55
C GLN A 169 -26.61 2.33 13.64
N ASN A 170 -25.59 1.52 13.35
CA ASN A 170 -24.59 1.11 14.34
C ASN A 170 -23.45 2.11 14.44
N LEU A 171 -23.02 2.78 13.36
CA LEU A 171 -21.83 3.61 13.34
C LEU A 171 -22.05 5.02 12.79
N TRP A 172 -22.52 5.17 11.54
CA TRP A 172 -22.39 6.47 10.85
C TRP A 172 -23.29 7.57 11.40
N ARG A 173 -24.41 7.25 12.06
CA ARG A 173 -25.31 8.24 12.64
C ARG A 173 -24.86 8.80 13.99
N HIS A 174 -23.80 8.24 14.59
CA HIS A 174 -23.39 8.53 15.96
C HIS A 174 -22.24 9.55 16.01
N PRO A 175 -22.47 10.77 16.53
CA PRO A 175 -21.42 11.79 16.64
C PRO A 175 -20.22 11.34 17.48
N GLU A 176 -20.45 10.56 18.54
CA GLU A 176 -19.39 10.03 19.40
C GLU A 176 -18.38 9.16 18.65
N SER A 177 -18.84 8.36 17.68
CA SER A 177 -17.98 7.54 16.82
C SER A 177 -17.11 8.36 15.86
N THR A 178 -17.43 9.65 15.69
CA THR A 178 -16.69 10.56 14.80
C THR A 178 -15.74 11.50 15.54
N LYS A 179 -15.73 11.47 16.88
CA LYS A 179 -14.98 12.41 17.72
C LYS A 179 -13.51 12.50 17.32
N TYR A 180 -12.86 11.35 17.13
CA TYR A 180 -11.44 11.26 16.78
C TYR A 180 -11.18 10.91 15.31
N MET A 181 -12.22 10.88 14.49
CA MET A 181 -12.15 10.54 13.06
C MET A 181 -12.28 11.81 12.21
N LEU A 182 -11.80 11.82 10.96
CA LEU A 182 -11.89 13.01 10.09
C LEU A 182 -13.17 13.07 9.24
N TRP A 183 -14.07 12.11 9.36
CA TRP A 183 -15.35 12.10 8.65
C TRP A 183 -16.48 12.69 9.50
N LYS A 184 -17.56 13.15 8.85
CA LYS A 184 -18.77 13.68 9.51
C LYS A 184 -19.85 12.61 9.65
N PRO A 185 -20.67 12.63 10.71
CA PRO A 185 -21.81 11.74 10.83
C PRO A 185 -22.77 11.88 9.65
N SER A 186 -23.48 10.80 9.34
CA SER A 186 -24.61 10.78 8.40
C SER A 186 -25.90 10.76 9.21
N PHE A 187 -26.61 11.89 9.27
CA PHE A 187 -27.80 12.06 10.11
C PHE A 187 -29.08 11.55 9.43
N THR A 188 -29.07 11.41 8.10
CA THR A 188 -30.20 10.90 7.32
C THR A 188 -29.85 9.59 6.61
N GLU A 189 -30.88 8.85 6.20
CA GLU A 189 -30.72 7.64 5.39
C GLU A 189 -30.16 7.97 4.00
N GLU A 190 -30.53 9.11 3.42
CA GLU A 190 -30.04 9.56 2.12
C GLU A 190 -28.52 9.79 2.16
N GLU A 191 -28.02 10.47 3.19
CA GLU A 191 -26.57 10.67 3.40
C GLU A 191 -25.84 9.33 3.56
N ALA A 192 -26.47 8.36 4.24
CA ALA A 192 -25.91 7.03 4.39
C ALA A 192 -25.86 6.26 3.07
N LYS A 193 -26.89 6.37 2.22
CA LYS A 193 -26.94 5.77 0.88
C LYS A 193 -25.82 6.32 -0.02
N GLU A 194 -25.62 7.64 -0.04
CA GLU A 194 -24.49 8.24 -0.78
C GLU A 194 -23.13 7.80 -0.23
N ARG A 195 -23.03 7.62 1.10
CA ARG A 195 -21.80 7.18 1.75
C ARG A 195 -21.47 5.72 1.46
N ILE A 196 -22.44 4.81 1.50
CA ILE A 196 -22.19 3.39 1.18
C ILE A 196 -21.76 3.22 -0.28
N GLU A 197 -22.35 3.95 -1.23
CA GLU A 197 -21.94 3.91 -2.64
C GLU A 197 -20.48 4.34 -2.84
N ARG A 198 -20.07 5.44 -2.19
CA ARG A 198 -18.66 5.89 -2.21
C ARG A 198 -17.74 4.88 -1.53
N THR A 199 -18.19 4.27 -0.44
CA THR A 199 -17.44 3.26 0.30
C THR A 199 -17.19 2.02 -0.56
N ILE A 200 -18.20 1.48 -1.23
CA ILE A 200 -18.06 0.32 -2.12
C ILE A 200 -17.09 0.63 -3.28
N LYS A 201 -17.21 1.81 -3.90
CA LYS A 201 -16.29 2.24 -4.97
C LYS A 201 -14.84 2.36 -4.50
N PHE A 202 -14.62 2.82 -3.26
CA PHE A 202 -13.30 2.89 -2.65
C PHE A 202 -12.75 1.49 -2.33
N GLN A 203 -13.55 0.64 -1.70
CA GLN A 203 -13.16 -0.71 -1.32
C GLN A 203 -12.85 -1.64 -2.51
N ALA A 204 -13.43 -1.37 -3.69
CA ALA A 204 -13.11 -2.10 -4.92
C ALA A 204 -11.67 -1.86 -5.42
N LYS A 205 -11.03 -0.75 -5.01
CA LYS A 205 -9.66 -0.40 -5.41
C LYS A 205 -8.63 -0.77 -4.36
N GLU A 206 -9.01 -0.69 -3.09
CA GLU A 206 -8.13 -0.94 -1.95
C GLU A 206 -8.27 -2.36 -1.41
N LYS A 207 -7.16 -3.11 -1.34
CA LYS A 207 -7.16 -4.51 -0.87
C LYS A 207 -7.82 -4.65 0.50
N TYR A 208 -7.37 -3.87 1.48
CA TYR A 208 -7.78 -3.99 2.88
C TYR A 208 -8.63 -2.84 3.39
N ALA A 209 -9.38 -2.16 2.53
CA ALA A 209 -10.51 -1.35 2.98
C ALA A 209 -11.73 -2.27 3.18
N LEU A 210 -12.14 -2.48 4.43
CA LEU A 210 -13.10 -3.53 4.81
C LEU A 210 -14.13 -3.04 5.83
N PHE A 211 -15.33 -3.61 5.76
CA PHE A 211 -16.32 -3.54 6.85
C PHE A 211 -16.08 -4.63 7.88
N ALA A 212 -16.41 -4.33 9.12
CA ALA A 212 -16.37 -5.25 10.24
C ALA A 212 -17.79 -5.71 10.58
N TYR A 213 -17.98 -7.02 10.65
CA TYR A 213 -19.24 -7.69 10.95
C TYR A 213 -19.11 -8.49 12.23
N GLU A 214 -20.10 -8.39 13.11
CA GLU A 214 -20.20 -9.27 14.28
C GLU A 214 -20.73 -10.64 13.83
N LYS A 215 -19.99 -11.72 14.07
CA LYS A 215 -20.37 -13.08 13.63
C LYS A 215 -21.71 -13.52 14.19
N LYS A 216 -21.97 -13.22 15.47
CA LYS A 216 -23.19 -13.65 16.18
C LYS A 216 -24.47 -13.08 15.56
N SER A 217 -24.47 -11.80 15.20
CA SER A 217 -25.66 -11.12 14.66
C SER A 217 -25.65 -11.04 13.13
N GLY A 218 -24.49 -11.20 12.49
CA GLY A 218 -24.30 -11.02 11.06
C GLY A 218 -24.28 -9.55 10.61
N LYS A 219 -24.42 -8.61 11.53
CA LYS A 219 -24.60 -7.18 11.22
C LYS A 219 -23.27 -6.46 10.98
N ALA A 220 -23.28 -5.50 10.07
CA ALA A 220 -22.18 -4.55 9.92
C ALA A 220 -22.12 -3.63 11.16
N MET A 221 -21.02 -3.69 11.89
CA MET A 221 -20.83 -2.96 13.15
C MET A 221 -19.76 -1.87 13.07
N GLY A 222 -18.97 -1.86 11.99
CA GLY A 222 -17.91 -0.89 11.82
C GLY A 222 -17.09 -1.11 10.56
N PHE A 223 -15.88 -0.55 10.56
CA PHE A 223 -14.91 -0.76 9.49
C PHE A 223 -13.49 -0.81 10.06
N ALA A 224 -12.61 -1.43 9.29
CA ALA A 224 -11.20 -1.53 9.61
C ALA A 224 -10.42 -1.51 8.29
N ASN A 225 -9.52 -0.54 8.15
CA ASN A 225 -8.74 -0.35 6.95
C ASN A 225 -7.26 -0.56 7.25
N MET A 226 -6.53 -1.12 6.29
CA MET A 226 -5.07 -1.26 6.31
C MET A 226 -4.50 -0.97 4.93
N GLN A 227 -3.25 -0.51 4.86
CA GLN A 227 -2.54 -0.32 3.61
C GLN A 227 -1.03 -0.53 3.79
N GLU A 228 -0.36 -1.02 2.75
CA GLU A 228 1.10 -0.97 2.65
C GLU A 228 1.49 0.45 2.24
N ILE A 229 2.25 1.15 3.09
CA ILE A 229 2.60 2.57 2.94
C ILE A 229 4.07 2.79 2.55
N GLY A 230 4.84 1.71 2.48
CA GLY A 230 6.25 1.67 2.12
C GLY A 230 6.72 0.21 2.07
N ARG A 231 7.97 -0.01 1.64
CA ARG A 231 8.55 -1.36 1.52
C ARG A 231 8.44 -2.15 2.83
N GLY A 232 7.51 -3.12 2.88
CA GLY A 232 7.30 -3.93 4.08
C GLY A 232 6.71 -3.17 5.27
N THR A 233 6.27 -1.92 5.08
CA THR A 233 5.68 -1.08 6.12
C THR A 233 4.18 -0.98 5.89
N TYR A 234 3.40 -1.46 6.86
CA TYR A 234 1.95 -1.41 6.83
C TYR A 234 1.43 -0.42 7.87
N SER A 235 0.25 0.13 7.64
CA SER A 235 -0.45 0.94 8.62
C SER A 235 -1.94 0.62 8.61
N GLU A 236 -2.59 0.71 9.77
CA GLU A 236 -4.04 0.89 9.79
C GLU A 236 -4.40 2.28 9.22
N GLN A 237 -5.49 2.33 8.47
CA GLN A 237 -6.02 3.54 7.81
C GLN A 237 -7.39 3.89 8.38
N GLY A 238 -7.57 3.70 9.69
CA GLY A 238 -8.79 3.90 10.43
C GLY A 238 -9.47 2.59 10.83
N ILE A 239 -9.77 2.48 12.12
CA ILE A 239 -10.63 1.46 12.71
C ILE A 239 -11.72 2.17 13.50
N ALA A 240 -12.99 1.85 13.22
CA ALA A 240 -14.11 2.41 13.95
C ALA A 240 -15.21 1.38 14.14
N LEU A 241 -15.75 1.33 15.36
CA LEU A 241 -16.86 0.46 15.75
C LEU A 241 -18.00 1.31 16.30
N GLY A 242 -19.23 0.83 16.11
CA GLY A 242 -20.41 1.44 16.68
C GLY A 242 -20.39 1.48 18.21
N PRO A 243 -21.08 2.43 18.85
CA PRO A 243 -21.12 2.58 20.32
C PRO A 243 -21.48 1.29 21.06
N ASP A 244 -22.45 0.53 20.54
CA ASP A 244 -22.89 -0.73 21.16
C ASP A 244 -21.87 -1.86 21.00
N PHE A 245 -20.79 -1.65 20.24
CA PHE A 245 -19.78 -2.66 19.91
C PHE A 245 -18.41 -2.35 20.51
N VAL A 246 -18.21 -1.15 21.10
CA VAL A 246 -16.97 -0.84 21.84
C VAL A 246 -16.96 -1.51 23.22
N GLY A 247 -15.77 -1.69 23.80
CA GLY A 247 -15.61 -2.30 25.13
C GLY A 247 -15.86 -3.81 25.19
N LYS A 248 -16.18 -4.46 24.07
CA LYS A 248 -16.45 -5.92 23.97
C LYS A 248 -15.27 -6.75 23.48
N GLY A 249 -14.10 -6.13 23.26
CA GLY A 249 -12.89 -6.81 22.77
C GLY A 249 -12.74 -6.85 21.25
N TYR A 250 -13.76 -6.49 20.46
CA TYR A 250 -13.69 -6.51 18.99
C TYR A 250 -12.55 -5.67 18.41
N GLY A 251 -12.28 -4.48 18.96
CA GLY A 251 -11.15 -3.65 18.50
C GLY A 251 -9.79 -4.35 18.61
N LYS A 252 -9.57 -5.12 19.70
CA LYS A 252 -8.35 -5.91 19.89
C LYS A 252 -8.26 -7.07 18.89
N GLN A 253 -9.38 -7.76 18.66
CA GLN A 253 -9.43 -8.84 17.65
C GLN A 253 -9.11 -8.31 16.26
N ILE A 254 -9.74 -7.19 15.86
CA ILE A 254 -9.52 -6.56 14.57
C ILE A 254 -8.07 -6.13 14.39
N LEU A 255 -7.50 -5.38 15.35
CA LEU A 255 -6.15 -4.84 15.21
C LEU A 255 -5.10 -5.96 15.12
N ASN A 256 -5.21 -7.00 15.96
CA ASN A 256 -4.29 -8.15 15.86
C ASN A 256 -4.42 -8.87 14.53
N ALA A 257 -5.65 -9.09 14.04
CA ALA A 257 -5.86 -9.77 12.77
C ALA A 257 -5.31 -8.96 11.57
N LEU A 258 -5.39 -7.63 11.61
CA LEU A 258 -4.73 -6.78 10.60
C LEU A 258 -3.21 -6.91 10.66
N VAL A 259 -2.60 -6.87 11.86
CA VAL A 259 -1.15 -7.06 12.03
C VAL A 259 -0.69 -8.42 11.50
N GLU A 260 -1.39 -9.48 11.89
CA GLU A 260 -1.08 -10.84 11.44
C GLU A 260 -1.20 -10.98 9.92
N THR A 261 -2.25 -10.39 9.34
CA THR A 261 -2.44 -10.36 7.89
C THR A 261 -1.30 -9.59 7.19
N ALA A 262 -0.91 -8.43 7.71
CA ALA A 262 0.20 -7.64 7.16
C ALA A 262 1.52 -8.43 7.17
N PHE A 263 1.84 -9.12 8.27
CA PHE A 263 3.06 -9.90 8.39
C PHE A 263 3.06 -11.17 7.53
N ALA A 264 1.89 -11.77 7.30
CA ALA A 264 1.70 -12.84 6.34
C ALA A 264 1.89 -12.34 4.89
N ASP A 265 1.48 -11.11 4.61
CA ASP A 265 1.67 -10.40 3.34
C ASP A 265 3.08 -9.82 3.14
N GLY A 266 4.07 -10.27 3.94
CA GLY A 266 5.47 -9.87 3.81
C GLY A 266 5.85 -8.59 4.57
N GLY A 267 4.92 -7.98 5.30
CA GLY A 267 5.19 -6.85 6.18
C GLY A 267 6.22 -7.18 7.27
N GLN A 268 7.07 -6.20 7.58
CA GLN A 268 8.09 -6.24 8.63
C GLN A 268 7.69 -5.37 9.82
N GLU A 269 6.90 -4.33 9.58
CA GLU A 269 6.39 -3.45 10.62
C GLU A 269 4.96 -3.02 10.31
N PHE A 270 4.22 -2.78 11.38
CA PHE A 270 2.85 -2.31 11.36
C PHE A 270 2.71 -1.08 12.24
N TRP A 271 2.17 -0.01 11.67
CA TRP A 271 1.94 1.26 12.34
C TRP A 271 0.46 1.43 12.67
N SER A 272 0.22 1.98 13.86
CA SER A 272 -1.10 2.43 14.28
C SER A 272 -0.97 3.80 14.92
N MET A 273 -1.98 4.63 14.70
CA MET A 273 -1.99 5.99 15.22
C MET A 273 -3.30 6.30 15.91
N CYS A 274 -3.22 7.15 16.92
CA CYS A 274 -4.42 7.80 17.44
C CYS A 274 -4.10 9.19 17.96
N ARG A 275 -5.13 10.01 18.16
CA ARG A 275 -4.97 11.25 18.90
C ARG A 275 -4.61 10.90 20.35
N VAL A 276 -3.71 11.67 20.96
CA VAL A 276 -3.29 11.47 22.37
C VAL A 276 -4.51 11.46 23.32
N GLN A 277 -5.55 12.22 23.02
CA GLN A 277 -6.79 12.25 23.81
C GLN A 277 -7.68 11.00 23.62
N ASN A 278 -7.40 10.13 22.64
CA ASN A 278 -8.15 8.89 22.39
C ASN A 278 -7.58 7.74 23.22
N ILE A 279 -7.76 7.83 24.54
CA ILE A 279 -7.25 6.86 25.52
C ILE A 279 -7.73 5.43 25.24
N ALA A 280 -8.93 5.27 24.68
CA ALA A 280 -9.46 3.95 24.34
C ALA A 280 -8.65 3.28 23.22
N SER A 281 -8.33 4.01 22.14
CA SER A 281 -7.50 3.48 21.04
C SER A 281 -6.08 3.19 21.52
N HIS A 282 -5.46 4.11 22.27
CA HIS A 282 -4.14 3.90 22.87
C HIS A 282 -4.07 2.59 23.67
N LYS A 283 -5.04 2.36 24.57
CA LYS A 283 -5.11 1.13 25.37
C LYS A 283 -5.24 -0.13 24.52
N VAL A 284 -6.02 -0.08 23.43
CA VAL A 284 -6.14 -1.22 22.50
C VAL A 284 -4.80 -1.48 21.80
N GLN A 285 -4.13 -0.44 21.31
CA GLN A 285 -2.83 -0.57 20.63
C GLN A 285 -1.77 -1.18 21.57
N MET A 286 -1.63 -0.66 22.79
CA MET A 286 -0.70 -1.21 23.79
C MET A 286 -1.04 -2.67 24.14
N ALA A 287 -2.33 -3.00 24.30
CA ALA A 287 -2.78 -4.37 24.56
C ALA A 287 -2.58 -5.33 23.37
N CYS A 288 -2.33 -4.80 22.16
CA CYS A 288 -1.94 -5.56 20.97
C CYS A 288 -0.42 -5.62 20.78
N GLY A 289 0.38 -5.21 21.77
CA GLY A 289 1.85 -5.33 21.75
C GLY A 289 2.55 -4.26 20.93
N PHE A 290 1.90 -3.12 20.66
CA PHE A 290 2.55 -1.97 20.07
C PHE A 290 3.38 -1.21 21.11
N THR A 291 4.41 -0.53 20.64
CA THR A 291 5.20 0.42 21.44
C THR A 291 5.11 1.80 20.83
N THR A 292 5.04 2.84 21.65
CA THR A 292 5.09 4.23 21.18
C THR A 292 6.45 4.52 20.59
N ASP A 293 6.44 5.00 19.34
CA ASP A 293 7.63 5.37 18.60
C ASP A 293 7.90 6.88 18.76
N HIS A 294 6.91 7.70 18.40
CA HIS A 294 7.00 9.17 18.54
C HIS A 294 5.62 9.84 18.62
N TYR A 295 5.63 11.13 18.94
CA TYR A 295 4.47 12.02 18.85
C TYR A 295 4.68 12.98 17.69
N GLY A 296 3.60 13.24 16.94
CA GLY A 296 3.61 14.21 15.84
C GLY A 296 3.59 15.65 16.32
N GLU A 297 3.59 16.56 15.35
CA GLU A 297 3.37 17.98 15.59
C GLU A 297 1.89 18.27 15.94
N GLU A 298 1.62 19.46 16.45
CA GLU A 298 0.25 19.92 16.70
C GLU A 298 -0.47 20.17 15.37
N GLU A 299 -1.62 19.53 15.21
CA GLU A 299 -2.50 19.66 14.06
C GLU A 299 -3.84 20.27 14.44
N THR A 300 -4.61 20.69 13.42
CA THR A 300 -5.94 21.29 13.61
C THR A 300 -7.00 20.41 12.96
N ASP A 301 -8.03 20.01 13.71
CA ASP A 301 -9.16 19.28 13.16
C ASP A 301 -9.95 20.22 12.24
N SER A 302 -9.97 19.92 10.94
CA SER A 302 -10.62 20.77 9.94
C SER A 302 -12.14 20.90 10.11
N ARG A 303 -12.77 20.04 10.93
CA ARG A 303 -14.21 20.08 11.19
C ARG A 303 -14.55 20.93 12.41
N THR A 304 -13.71 20.90 13.46
CA THR A 304 -14.00 21.53 14.76
C THR A 304 -13.09 22.71 15.08
N GLY A 305 -11.94 22.84 14.41
CA GLY A 305 -10.89 23.81 14.72
C GLY A 305 -10.05 23.44 15.95
N GLU A 306 -10.34 22.31 16.62
CA GLU A 306 -9.63 21.88 17.80
C GLU A 306 -8.20 21.43 17.48
N LYS A 307 -7.27 21.78 18.37
CA LYS A 307 -5.88 21.34 18.29
C LYS A 307 -5.72 19.92 18.84
N PHE A 308 -4.92 19.11 18.16
CA PHE A 308 -4.61 17.76 18.62
C PHE A 308 -3.21 17.32 18.21
N ILE A 309 -2.68 16.31 18.90
CA ILE A 309 -1.41 15.65 18.58
C ILE A 309 -1.71 14.18 18.30
N ARG A 310 -1.07 13.60 17.28
CA ARG A 310 -1.09 12.15 17.03
C ARG A 310 0.07 11.48 17.77
N GLU A 311 -0.22 10.36 18.40
CA GLU A 311 0.80 9.39 18.77
C GLU A 311 0.92 8.34 17.67
N TYR A 312 2.16 7.94 17.39
CA TYR A 312 2.49 6.91 16.42
C TYR A 312 3.09 5.73 17.17
N ASN A 313 2.42 4.58 17.05
CA ASN A 313 2.80 3.36 17.71
C ASN A 313 3.15 2.31 16.64
N VAL A 314 4.16 1.51 16.90
CA VAL A 314 4.66 0.50 15.96
C VAL A 314 4.71 -0.87 16.61
N ARG A 315 4.41 -1.90 15.82
CA ARG A 315 4.67 -3.29 16.14
C ARG A 315 5.50 -3.90 15.02
N ARG A 316 6.66 -4.44 15.36
CA ARG A 316 7.59 -5.07 14.42
C ARG A 316 7.37 -6.58 14.41
N LYS A 317 7.58 -7.21 13.26
CA LYS A 317 7.51 -8.66 13.11
C LYS A 317 8.62 -9.27 13.98
N PRO A 318 8.31 -10.24 14.86
CA PRO A 318 9.33 -10.95 15.62
C PRO A 318 10.36 -11.60 14.68
N GLU A 319 11.62 -11.62 15.11
CA GLU A 319 12.73 -12.27 14.39
C GLU A 319 12.55 -13.78 14.22
#